data_AF-A0A9E0YJ16-F1
#
_entry.id   AF-A0A9E0YJ16-F1
#
_cell.length_a   1.000
_cell.length_b   1.000
_cell.length_c   1.000
_cell.angle_alpha   90.00
_cell.angle_beta   90.00
_cell.angle_gamma   90.00
#
_symmetry.space_group_name_H-M   'P 1'
#
loop_
_entity.id
_entity.type
_entity.pdbx_description
1 polymer ?
#
loop_
_entity_poly.entity_id
_entity_poly.type
_entity_poly.pdbx_seq_one_letter_code
_entity_poly.pdbx_strand_id
1 'polypeptide(L)'
;TVPRFELLDLDKYASMAIQYSRGCPFHCEFCDIWTVYGNRPRLKSAGTLTAELDALRELGWEGAVFLVDDNFIGNKGRVKRELLPALKAWQEEHDYPYHFFTEASINMADDADLMTGMREAGFNSVFIGIETPSPEGLAETGKTQNLKSDMEVAVRTIQRNGIEVLAGFILGFDNDTPDIFDQQIDFIQKNAIPQAMIGLLNALPGTRLYERLEAEGRIVGQSCGNNTHSTETNFKTIMEPETLRSGYRKILSNLYDFRLKNYFDRCSHLLDRIEHREFYERKIRFEEVKIFFRSLFRQPFTPYGANYLKYLARNLFKNRDLFGEAVTFAIYGHHYHTITRQTLKKEKIADILDKKYRQFTAMVNQYSEAARTGSRQQFDSVKKLWDMRIKYLKQMQHKINKLHEDYRGELTRKYADMSMQMRDMLANMENRLLSLQMKTDSTGNQ
;
A
#
# COMPACT_ATOMS: atom_id res chain seq x y z
N THR A 1 -16.49 20.59 -19.47
CA THR A 1 -16.07 19.79 -20.62
C THR A 1 -15.92 18.36 -20.14
N VAL A 2 -16.39 17.39 -20.92
CA VAL A 2 -16.25 15.95 -20.62
C VAL A 2 -14.82 15.51 -20.96
N PRO A 3 -14.16 14.67 -20.14
CA PRO A 3 -12.87 14.08 -20.48
C PRO A 3 -12.93 13.26 -21.77
N ARG A 4 -11.80 13.16 -22.47
CA ARG A 4 -11.68 12.38 -23.71
C ARG A 4 -11.55 10.88 -23.44
N PHE A 5 -12.60 10.26 -22.91
CA PHE A 5 -12.62 8.82 -22.58
C PHE A 5 -12.44 7.93 -23.81
N GLU A 6 -12.77 8.41 -25.01
CA GLU A 6 -12.60 7.68 -26.26
C GLU A 6 -11.13 7.41 -26.64
N LEU A 7 -10.19 8.07 -25.95
CA LEU A 7 -8.76 7.78 -26.08
C LEU A 7 -8.31 6.58 -25.25
N LEU A 8 -9.17 6.06 -24.36
CA LEU A 8 -8.83 4.97 -23.46
C LEU A 8 -9.12 3.61 -24.10
N ASP A 9 -8.21 2.67 -23.87
CA ASP A 9 -8.45 1.24 -24.10
C ASP A 9 -9.16 0.67 -22.87
N LEU A 10 -10.49 0.62 -22.91
CA LEU A 10 -11.32 0.34 -21.73
C LEU A 10 -11.03 -1.04 -21.10
N ASP A 11 -10.63 -2.02 -21.90
CA ASP A 11 -10.33 -3.39 -21.45
C ASP A 11 -9.09 -3.45 -20.53
N LYS A 12 -8.28 -2.39 -20.49
CA LYS A 12 -7.10 -2.29 -19.61
C LYS A 12 -7.42 -1.74 -18.22
N TYR A 13 -8.66 -1.35 -17.94
CA TYR A 13 -9.05 -0.73 -16.69
C TYR A 13 -10.01 -1.61 -15.89
N ALA A 14 -9.79 -1.69 -14.58
CA ALA A 14 -10.71 -2.36 -13.65
C ALA A 14 -11.87 -1.44 -13.22
N SER A 15 -11.68 -0.12 -13.31
CA SER A 15 -12.64 0.93 -12.97
C SER A 15 -12.35 2.17 -13.79
N MET A 16 -13.38 2.96 -14.11
CA MET A 16 -13.22 4.29 -14.72
C MET A 16 -13.15 5.38 -13.65
N ALA A 17 -12.41 6.44 -13.92
CA ALA A 17 -12.23 7.55 -13.00
C ALA A 17 -13.02 8.79 -13.44
N ILE A 18 -13.83 9.32 -12.54
CA ILE A 18 -14.52 10.61 -12.69
C ILE A 18 -14.18 11.46 -11.48
N GLN A 19 -14.03 12.77 -11.67
CA GLN A 19 -13.73 13.70 -10.59
C GLN A 19 -14.87 14.70 -10.44
N TYR A 20 -15.52 14.72 -9.28
CA TYR A 20 -16.53 15.71 -8.93
C TYR A 20 -15.88 16.97 -8.35
N SER A 21 -14.84 16.81 -7.52
CA SER A 21 -14.22 17.92 -6.79
C SER A 21 -12.69 17.88 -6.76
N ARG A 22 -12.09 19.03 -6.48
CA ARG A 22 -10.65 19.20 -6.21
C ARG A 22 -10.41 20.03 -4.96
N GLY A 23 -9.45 19.59 -4.15
CA GLY A 23 -9.05 20.24 -2.91
C GLY A 23 -9.79 19.70 -1.70
N CYS A 24 -9.15 19.79 -0.54
CA CYS A 24 -9.62 19.19 0.71
C CYS A 24 -9.62 20.24 1.83
N PRO A 25 -10.68 20.35 2.65
CA PRO A 25 -10.76 21.38 3.70
C PRO A 25 -9.83 21.12 4.90
N PHE A 26 -9.16 19.97 4.94
CA PHE A 26 -8.24 19.58 6.02
C PHE A 26 -6.78 19.93 5.68
N HIS A 27 -5.95 19.90 6.72
CA HIS A 27 -4.56 20.35 6.68
C HIS A 27 -3.60 19.29 7.23
N CYS A 28 -3.87 18.01 6.93
CA CYS A 28 -3.00 16.91 7.35
C CYS A 28 -1.56 17.21 6.90
N GLU A 29 -0.62 17.13 7.84
CA GLU A 29 0.76 17.63 7.68
C GLU A 29 1.51 16.91 6.55
N PHE A 30 1.27 15.61 6.40
CA PHE A 30 1.88 14.71 5.42
C PHE A 30 1.24 14.76 4.03
N CYS A 31 0.10 15.43 3.89
CA CYS A 31 -0.73 15.38 2.68
C CYS A 31 -0.41 16.57 1.75
N ASP A 32 -0.21 16.28 0.47
CA ASP A 32 0.08 17.25 -0.58
C ASP A 32 -1.18 17.86 -1.22
N ILE A 33 -2.34 17.23 -1.06
CA ILE A 33 -3.60 17.65 -1.68
C ILE A 33 -3.95 19.11 -1.42
N TRP A 34 -3.95 19.56 -0.16
CA TRP A 34 -4.36 20.93 0.16
C TRP A 34 -3.27 21.95 -0.23
N THR A 35 -2.00 21.51 -0.36
CA THR A 35 -0.91 22.32 -0.91
C THR A 35 -1.07 22.51 -2.42
N VAL A 36 -1.36 21.43 -3.16
CA VAL A 36 -1.45 21.44 -4.63
C VAL A 36 -2.79 21.99 -5.12
N TYR A 37 -3.90 21.54 -4.54
CA TYR A 37 -5.26 21.85 -5.00
C TYR A 37 -5.99 22.90 -4.15
N GLY A 38 -5.38 23.34 -3.05
CA GLY A 38 -5.95 24.31 -2.12
C GLY A 38 -6.93 23.70 -1.11
N ASN A 39 -7.23 24.46 -0.06
CA ASN A 39 -8.07 24.02 1.05
C ASN A 39 -9.56 24.36 0.91
N ARG A 40 -9.98 24.84 -0.27
CA ARG A 40 -11.38 25.16 -0.57
C ARG A 40 -11.84 24.25 -1.71
N PRO A 41 -12.69 23.25 -1.43
CA PRO A 41 -13.18 22.34 -2.46
C PRO A 41 -13.86 23.10 -3.61
N ARG A 42 -13.41 22.84 -4.83
CA ARG A 42 -14.01 23.33 -6.06
C ARG A 42 -14.73 22.19 -6.74
N LEU A 43 -16.01 22.40 -7.07
CA LEU A 43 -16.93 21.34 -7.42
C LEU A 43 -17.42 21.52 -8.86
N LYS A 44 -17.56 20.43 -9.60
CA LYS A 44 -18.34 20.39 -10.84
C LYS A 44 -19.83 20.55 -10.54
N SER A 45 -20.63 20.80 -11.59
CA SER A 45 -22.08 20.68 -11.49
C SER A 45 -22.50 19.21 -11.58
N ALA A 46 -23.66 18.86 -11.02
CA ALA A 46 -24.20 17.51 -11.14
C ALA A 46 -24.42 17.12 -12.62
N GLY A 47 -24.92 18.05 -13.44
CA GLY A 47 -25.12 17.82 -14.88
C GLY A 47 -23.81 17.58 -15.66
N THR A 48 -22.70 18.15 -15.21
CA THR A 48 -21.39 17.82 -15.80
C THR A 48 -21.01 16.38 -15.47
N LEU A 49 -21.28 15.93 -14.25
CA LEU A 49 -20.91 14.58 -13.83
C LEU A 49 -21.78 13.51 -14.52
N THR A 50 -23.09 13.75 -14.66
CA THR A 50 -23.97 12.83 -15.40
C THR A 50 -23.62 12.77 -16.88
N ALA A 51 -23.22 13.89 -17.50
CA ALA A 51 -22.70 13.87 -18.88
C ALA A 51 -21.39 13.06 -19.02
N GLU A 52 -20.55 13.01 -17.98
CA GLU A 52 -19.37 12.14 -17.96
C GLU A 52 -19.76 10.66 -17.84
N LEU A 53 -20.81 10.34 -17.08
CA LEU A 53 -21.37 8.99 -17.00
C LEU A 53 -22.01 8.56 -18.33
N ASP A 54 -22.74 9.45 -19.00
CA ASP A 54 -23.31 9.19 -20.32
C ASP A 54 -22.21 8.86 -21.34
N ALA A 55 -21.12 9.64 -21.36
CA ALA A 55 -19.99 9.38 -22.25
C ALA A 55 -19.32 8.02 -22.00
N LEU A 56 -19.19 7.59 -20.74
CA LEU A 56 -18.68 6.26 -20.42
C LEU A 56 -19.65 5.15 -20.91
N ARG A 57 -20.96 5.35 -20.73
CA ARG A 57 -21.99 4.39 -21.17
C ARG A 57 -22.01 4.27 -22.70
N GLU A 58 -21.91 5.38 -23.41
CA GLU A 58 -21.84 5.41 -24.88
C GLU A 58 -20.62 4.66 -25.43
N LEU A 59 -19.51 4.64 -24.68
CA LEU A 59 -18.33 3.84 -25.00
C LEU A 59 -18.45 2.37 -24.57
N GLY A 60 -19.58 1.97 -23.97
CA GLY A 60 -19.85 0.60 -23.53
C GLY A 60 -19.27 0.23 -22.17
N TRP A 61 -18.81 1.21 -21.37
CA TRP A 61 -18.38 0.92 -20.00
C TRP A 61 -19.58 0.64 -19.10
N GLU A 62 -19.48 -0.46 -18.34
CA GLU A 62 -20.40 -0.87 -17.27
C GLU A 62 -19.60 -1.37 -16.07
N GLY A 63 -20.05 -1.08 -14.85
CA GLY A 63 -19.42 -1.54 -13.61
C GLY A 63 -18.79 -0.41 -12.78
N ALA A 64 -17.54 -0.59 -12.36
CA ALA A 64 -16.93 0.23 -11.32
C ALA A 64 -16.59 1.64 -11.83
N VAL A 65 -17.03 2.66 -11.09
CA VAL A 65 -16.63 4.06 -11.32
C VAL A 65 -16.07 4.64 -10.01
N PHE A 66 -14.81 5.03 -10.05
CA PHE A 66 -14.14 5.70 -8.96
C PHE A 66 -14.38 7.21 -9.06
N LEU A 67 -15.06 7.77 -8.07
CA LEU A 67 -15.05 9.22 -7.85
C LEU A 67 -13.74 9.59 -7.15
N VAL A 68 -12.75 10.03 -7.93
CA VAL A 68 -11.34 10.27 -7.53
C VAL A 68 -11.15 11.56 -6.72
N ASP A 69 -12.18 11.98 -5.99
CA ASP A 69 -12.13 13.16 -5.17
C ASP A 69 -11.26 12.88 -3.93
N ASP A 70 -10.30 13.77 -3.64
CA ASP A 70 -9.43 13.63 -2.46
C ASP A 70 -10.21 13.62 -1.13
N ASN A 71 -11.39 14.24 -1.14
CA ASN A 71 -12.42 14.08 -0.14
C ASN A 71 -13.77 14.43 -0.75
N PHE A 72 -14.51 13.42 -1.18
CA PHE A 72 -15.84 13.54 -1.79
C PHE A 72 -16.79 14.41 -0.99
N ILE A 73 -16.69 14.32 0.34
CA ILE A 73 -17.58 15.02 1.27
C ILE A 73 -17.03 16.38 1.71
N GLY A 74 -16.01 16.91 1.02
CA GLY A 74 -15.43 18.23 1.30
C GLY A 74 -16.47 19.36 1.30
N ASN A 75 -17.57 19.20 0.56
CA ASN A 75 -18.78 20.03 0.66
C ASN A 75 -20.04 19.17 0.80
N LYS A 76 -20.25 18.58 1.98
CA LYS A 76 -21.42 17.75 2.31
C LYS A 76 -22.76 18.37 1.87
N GLY A 77 -22.92 19.68 2.05
CA GLY A 77 -24.16 20.38 1.74
C GLY A 77 -24.54 20.29 0.25
N ARG A 78 -23.58 20.52 -0.65
CA ARG A 78 -23.83 20.39 -2.10
C ARG A 78 -23.91 18.94 -2.56
N VAL A 79 -23.10 18.05 -1.97
CA VAL A 79 -23.19 16.61 -2.24
C VAL A 79 -24.61 16.09 -1.96
N LYS A 80 -25.17 16.39 -0.78
CA LYS A 80 -26.53 15.94 -0.41
C LYS A 80 -27.65 16.60 -1.22
N ARG A 81 -27.57 17.91 -1.47
CA ARG A 81 -28.68 18.65 -2.09
C ARG A 81 -28.70 18.59 -3.61
N GLU A 82 -27.56 18.36 -4.25
CA GLU A 82 -27.43 18.44 -5.71
C GLU A 82 -26.94 17.13 -6.30
N LEU A 83 -25.79 16.63 -5.83
CA LEU A 83 -25.09 15.54 -6.51
C LEU A 83 -25.77 14.18 -6.32
N LEU A 84 -26.00 13.77 -5.07
CA LEU A 84 -26.59 12.45 -4.77
C LEU A 84 -27.98 12.28 -5.37
N PRO A 85 -28.90 13.27 -5.29
CA PRO A 85 -30.20 13.16 -5.97
C PRO A 85 -30.08 13.02 -7.48
N ALA A 86 -29.15 13.76 -8.12
CA ALA A 86 -28.93 13.65 -9.56
C ALA A 86 -28.33 12.30 -9.96
N LEU A 87 -27.37 11.78 -9.19
CA LEU A 87 -26.78 10.47 -9.42
C LEU A 87 -27.80 9.34 -9.26
N LYS A 88 -28.62 9.41 -8.20
CA LYS A 88 -29.73 8.47 -7.98
C LYS A 88 -30.69 8.46 -9.17
N ALA A 89 -31.20 9.62 -9.56
CA ALA A 89 -32.14 9.73 -10.68
C ALA A 89 -31.52 9.19 -11.99
N TRP A 90 -30.25 9.51 -12.25
CA TRP A 90 -29.54 9.01 -13.42
C TRP A 90 -29.37 7.48 -13.37
N GLN A 91 -29.04 6.90 -12.22
CA GLN A 91 -28.91 5.45 -12.06
C GLN A 91 -30.26 4.74 -12.25
N GLU A 92 -31.35 5.28 -11.66
CA GLU A 92 -32.70 4.74 -11.82
C GLU A 92 -33.16 4.74 -13.28
N GLU A 93 -32.89 5.82 -14.02
CA GLU A 93 -33.21 5.94 -15.44
C GLU A 93 -32.49 4.88 -16.31
N HIS A 94 -31.30 4.46 -15.90
CA HIS A 94 -30.43 3.57 -16.68
C HIS A 94 -30.32 2.14 -16.12
N ASP A 95 -31.17 1.75 -15.16
CA ASP A 95 -31.14 0.43 -14.50
C ASP A 95 -29.79 0.13 -13.79
N TYR A 96 -29.23 1.17 -13.17
CA TYR A 96 -28.04 1.17 -12.33
C TYR A 96 -26.80 0.50 -12.98
N PRO A 97 -26.30 0.99 -14.13
CA PRO A 97 -25.17 0.34 -14.82
C PRO A 97 -23.85 0.43 -14.03
N TYR A 98 -23.77 1.31 -13.04
CA TYR A 98 -22.56 1.59 -12.28
C TYR A 98 -22.67 1.27 -10.80
N HIS A 99 -21.54 0.94 -10.20
CA HIS A 99 -21.35 1.05 -8.76
C HIS A 99 -20.21 2.03 -8.49
N PHE A 100 -20.44 2.90 -7.52
CA PHE A 100 -19.51 3.96 -7.19
C PHE A 100 -18.68 3.61 -5.96
N PHE A 101 -17.43 4.06 -5.99
CA PHE A 101 -16.60 4.15 -4.80
C PHE A 101 -15.83 5.46 -4.83
N THR A 102 -15.38 5.90 -3.66
CA THR A 102 -14.74 7.22 -3.52
C THR A 102 -13.86 7.30 -2.29
N GLU A 103 -13.17 8.41 -2.09
CA GLU A 103 -12.44 8.72 -0.87
C GLU A 103 -13.21 9.76 -0.05
N ALA A 104 -13.29 9.55 1.27
CA ALA A 104 -13.98 10.47 2.16
C ALA A 104 -13.32 10.51 3.53
N SER A 105 -13.55 11.60 4.26
CA SER A 105 -13.20 11.65 5.67
C SER A 105 -14.17 10.85 6.55
N ILE A 106 -13.64 10.29 7.65
CA ILE A 106 -14.39 9.40 8.55
C ILE A 106 -15.66 10.03 9.15
N ASN A 107 -15.70 11.37 9.26
CA ASN A 107 -16.85 12.12 9.75
C ASN A 107 -18.08 12.03 8.82
N MET A 108 -18.04 11.28 7.71
CA MET A 108 -19.26 10.87 7.00
C MET A 108 -20.18 10.03 7.89
N ALA A 109 -19.62 9.28 8.85
CA ALA A 109 -20.38 8.43 9.77
C ALA A 109 -21.36 9.21 10.67
N ASP A 110 -21.14 10.51 10.82
CA ASP A 110 -21.99 11.40 11.63
C ASP A 110 -23.25 11.88 10.86
N ASP A 111 -23.41 11.48 9.59
CA ASP A 111 -24.45 12.00 8.68
C ASP A 111 -25.21 10.85 8.01
N ALA A 112 -26.31 10.42 8.63
CA ALA A 112 -27.14 9.32 8.13
C ALA A 112 -27.70 9.61 6.73
N ASP A 113 -28.25 10.80 6.50
CA ASP A 113 -28.81 11.20 5.21
C ASP A 113 -27.78 11.13 4.08
N LEU A 114 -26.53 11.49 4.37
CA LEU A 114 -25.43 11.37 3.42
C LEU A 114 -25.20 9.90 3.04
N MET A 115 -25.07 9.02 4.03
CA MET A 115 -24.82 7.60 3.79
C MET A 115 -25.98 6.94 3.05
N THR A 116 -27.22 7.23 3.43
CA THR A 116 -28.42 6.76 2.71
C THR A 116 -28.41 7.25 1.27
N GLY A 117 -28.21 8.54 1.03
CA GLY A 117 -28.15 9.09 -0.33
C GLY A 117 -27.01 8.51 -1.18
N MET A 118 -25.86 8.20 -0.55
CA MET A 118 -24.76 7.49 -1.22
C MET A 118 -25.17 6.07 -1.63
N ARG A 119 -25.83 5.32 -0.75
CA ARG A 119 -26.31 3.97 -1.08
C ARG A 119 -27.35 3.98 -2.19
N GLU A 120 -28.32 4.89 -2.11
CA GLU A 120 -29.34 5.06 -3.15
C GLU A 120 -28.75 5.47 -4.51
N ALA A 121 -27.65 6.23 -4.51
CA ALA A 121 -26.92 6.55 -5.74
C ALA A 121 -26.05 5.39 -6.26
N GLY A 122 -25.91 4.29 -5.53
CA GLY A 122 -25.13 3.11 -5.93
C GLY A 122 -23.68 3.10 -5.42
N PHE A 123 -23.33 3.86 -4.37
CA PHE A 123 -22.02 3.74 -3.74
C PHE A 123 -21.95 2.48 -2.89
N ASN A 124 -20.97 1.61 -3.14
CA ASN A 124 -20.80 0.36 -2.40
C ASN A 124 -19.60 0.34 -1.47
N SER A 125 -18.67 1.27 -1.64
CA SER A 125 -17.45 1.30 -0.86
C SER A 125 -16.87 2.71 -0.77
N VAL A 126 -16.08 2.94 0.27
CA VAL A 126 -15.40 4.21 0.53
C VAL A 126 -14.03 3.96 1.11
N PHE A 127 -13.03 4.67 0.58
CA PHE A 127 -11.71 4.73 1.17
C PHE A 127 -11.69 5.79 2.28
N ILE A 128 -11.32 5.36 3.48
CA ILE A 128 -11.14 6.22 4.64
C ILE A 128 -9.65 6.21 5.03
N GLY A 129 -9.01 7.36 5.00
CA GLY A 129 -7.71 7.53 5.64
C GLY A 129 -7.87 7.40 7.16
N ILE A 130 -7.60 6.24 7.72
CA ILE A 130 -7.55 6.00 9.16
C ILE A 130 -6.21 6.50 9.71
N GLU A 131 -5.14 6.24 8.96
CA GLU A 131 -3.73 6.49 9.23
C GLU A 131 -3.19 5.73 10.44
N THR A 132 -3.75 5.96 11.62
CA THR A 132 -3.28 5.33 12.84
C THR A 132 -4.40 5.31 13.88
N PRO A 133 -4.51 4.24 14.70
CA PRO A 133 -5.41 4.22 15.85
C PRO A 133 -4.89 5.06 17.03
N SER A 134 -3.63 5.53 17.00
CA SER A 134 -3.06 6.37 18.08
C SER A 134 -3.60 7.80 18.01
N PRO A 135 -4.26 8.30 19.08
CA PRO A 135 -4.68 9.69 19.16
C PRO A 135 -3.50 10.67 19.05
N GLU A 136 -2.34 10.34 19.60
CA GLU A 136 -1.12 11.16 19.56
C GLU A 136 -0.59 11.28 18.12
N GLY A 137 -0.58 10.17 17.36
CA GLY A 137 -0.21 10.17 15.94
C GLY A 137 -1.19 10.95 15.04
N LEU A 138 -2.48 10.93 15.36
CA LEU A 138 -3.46 11.76 14.66
C LEU A 138 -3.32 13.25 15.00
N ALA A 139 -3.00 13.56 16.27
CA ALA A 139 -2.82 14.92 16.74
C ALA A 139 -1.56 15.56 16.13
N GLU A 140 -0.43 14.85 16.10
CA GLU A 140 0.81 15.38 15.51
C GLU A 140 0.63 15.74 14.03
N THR A 141 -0.13 14.93 13.29
CA THR A 141 -0.32 15.12 11.85
C THR A 141 -1.43 16.11 11.51
N GLY A 142 -2.14 16.65 12.50
CA GLY A 142 -3.27 17.55 12.28
C GLY A 142 -4.50 16.86 11.68
N LYS A 143 -4.62 15.53 11.79
CA LYS A 143 -5.79 14.77 11.30
C LYS A 143 -6.97 14.83 12.28
N THR A 144 -7.34 16.05 12.64
CA THR A 144 -8.28 16.37 13.72
C THR A 144 -9.67 15.77 13.53
N GLN A 145 -10.12 15.55 12.29
CA GLN A 145 -11.41 14.93 12.00
C GLN A 145 -11.50 13.48 12.49
N ASN A 146 -10.39 12.76 12.57
CA ASN A 146 -10.35 11.40 13.11
C ASN A 146 -10.33 11.38 14.66
N LEU A 147 -10.08 12.52 15.31
CA LEU A 147 -10.11 12.68 16.77
C LEU A 147 -11.49 13.10 17.31
N LYS A 148 -12.41 13.52 16.44
CA LYS A 148 -13.71 14.08 16.84
C LYS A 148 -14.77 13.02 17.20
N SER A 149 -14.62 11.82 16.67
CA SER A 149 -15.59 10.73 16.85
C SER A 149 -14.85 9.44 17.20
N ASP A 150 -15.53 8.51 17.87
CA ASP A 150 -15.00 7.16 18.06
C ASP A 150 -14.84 6.48 16.69
N MET A 151 -13.58 6.24 16.33
CA MET A 151 -13.20 5.73 15.02
C MET A 151 -13.78 4.35 14.74
N GLU A 152 -13.84 3.48 15.75
CA GLU A 152 -14.41 2.15 15.57
C GLU A 152 -15.93 2.20 15.38
N VAL A 153 -16.61 3.05 16.13
CA VAL A 153 -18.05 3.30 15.97
C VAL A 153 -18.31 3.84 14.57
N ALA A 154 -17.52 4.81 14.11
CA ALA A 154 -17.67 5.39 12.79
C ALA A 154 -17.51 4.35 11.66
N VAL A 155 -16.46 3.51 11.71
CA VAL A 155 -16.26 2.42 10.74
C VAL A 155 -17.44 1.46 10.73
N ARG A 156 -17.92 1.04 11.92
CA ARG A 156 -19.07 0.13 12.02
C ARG A 156 -20.35 0.76 11.51
N THR A 157 -20.58 2.05 11.77
CA THR A 157 -21.75 2.79 11.26
C THR A 157 -21.75 2.82 9.73
N ILE A 158 -20.61 3.11 9.10
CA ILE A 158 -20.48 3.11 7.63
C ILE A 158 -20.78 1.70 7.07
N GLN A 159 -20.18 0.66 7.64
CA GLN A 159 -20.39 -0.74 7.23
C GLN A 159 -21.86 -1.19 7.36
N ARG A 160 -22.54 -0.82 8.45
CA ARG A 160 -23.96 -1.14 8.66
C ARG A 160 -24.90 -0.51 7.63
N ASN A 161 -24.51 0.65 7.11
CA ASN A 161 -25.21 1.30 6.00
C ASN A 161 -24.90 0.62 4.65
N GLY A 162 -24.20 -0.51 4.61
CA GLY A 162 -23.94 -1.26 3.39
C GLY A 162 -22.79 -0.69 2.53
N ILE A 163 -21.96 0.17 3.12
CA ILE A 163 -20.76 0.71 2.46
C ILE A 163 -19.53 -0.02 3.02
N GLU A 164 -18.77 -0.72 2.19
CA GLU A 164 -17.47 -1.27 2.57
C GLU A 164 -16.50 -0.13 2.91
N VAL A 165 -15.78 -0.26 4.02
CA VAL A 165 -14.67 0.63 4.35
C VAL A 165 -13.36 0.00 3.88
N LEU A 166 -12.77 0.58 2.85
CA LEU A 166 -11.34 0.42 2.55
C LEU A 166 -10.59 1.43 3.43
N ALA A 167 -9.43 1.06 3.95
CA ALA A 167 -8.72 1.96 4.86
C ALA A 167 -7.23 2.06 4.59
N GLY A 168 -6.72 3.29 4.63
CA GLY A 168 -5.31 3.62 4.64
C GLY A 168 -4.75 3.68 6.06
N PHE A 169 -3.55 3.11 6.23
CA PHE A 169 -2.78 3.13 7.47
C PHE A 169 -1.34 3.51 7.18
N ILE A 170 -0.74 4.29 8.07
CA ILE A 170 0.61 4.82 7.97
C ILE A 170 1.39 4.39 9.21
N LEU A 171 2.64 4.00 9.00
CA LEU A 171 3.62 3.73 10.04
C LEU A 171 4.82 4.66 9.88
N GLY A 172 5.46 5.01 10.99
CA GLY A 172 6.64 5.87 11.02
C GLY A 172 6.34 7.31 11.42
N PHE A 173 5.20 7.53 12.09
CA PHE A 173 4.93 8.77 12.81
C PHE A 173 5.91 8.97 13.96
N ASP A 174 6.14 10.21 14.37
CA ASP A 174 7.13 10.52 15.40
C ASP A 174 6.68 10.02 16.78
N ASN A 175 5.37 10.03 17.05
CA ASN A 175 4.74 9.48 18.24
C ASN A 175 4.41 7.97 18.15
N ASP A 176 4.77 7.26 17.08
CA ASP A 176 4.52 5.82 17.01
C ASP A 176 5.32 5.08 18.10
N THR A 177 4.60 4.41 19.01
CA THR A 177 5.19 3.53 20.03
C THR A 177 5.47 2.13 19.48
N PRO A 178 6.33 1.32 20.13
CA PRO A 178 6.63 -0.03 19.65
C PRO A 178 5.42 -0.98 19.52
N ASP A 179 4.33 -0.73 20.26
CA ASP A 179 3.09 -1.50 20.20
C ASP A 179 2.13 -1.04 19.09
N ILE A 180 2.44 0.03 18.34
CA ILE A 180 1.60 0.53 17.24
C ILE A 180 1.25 -0.54 16.21
N PHE A 181 2.16 -1.49 15.98
CA PHE A 181 1.94 -2.57 15.02
C PHE A 181 0.82 -3.50 15.47
N ASP A 182 0.76 -3.82 16.76
CA ASP A 182 -0.30 -4.64 17.34
C ASP A 182 -1.61 -3.84 17.38
N GLN A 183 -1.56 -2.56 17.77
CA GLN A 183 -2.73 -1.69 17.73
C GLN A 183 -3.37 -1.63 16.33
N GLN A 184 -2.58 -1.47 15.27
CA GLN A 184 -3.08 -1.46 13.89
C GLN A 184 -3.66 -2.82 13.48
N ILE A 185 -2.98 -3.93 13.79
CA ILE A 185 -3.50 -5.28 13.52
C ILE A 185 -4.86 -5.45 14.21
N ASP A 186 -4.93 -5.16 15.49
CA ASP A 186 -6.13 -5.34 16.30
C ASP A 186 -7.26 -4.45 15.79
N PHE A 187 -6.98 -3.18 15.48
CA PHE A 187 -7.96 -2.27 14.90
C PHE A 187 -8.52 -2.79 13.58
N ILE A 188 -7.68 -3.25 12.65
CA ILE A 188 -8.09 -3.75 11.34
C ILE A 188 -8.95 -5.01 11.48
N GLN A 189 -8.53 -5.94 12.33
CA GLN A 189 -9.20 -7.22 12.55
C GLN A 189 -10.54 -7.01 13.25
N LYS A 190 -10.54 -6.26 14.36
CA LYS A 190 -11.74 -5.94 15.14
C LYS A 190 -12.76 -5.16 14.34
N ASN A 191 -12.33 -4.25 13.47
CA ASN A 191 -13.24 -3.45 12.64
C ASN A 191 -13.58 -4.09 11.30
N ALA A 192 -13.21 -5.35 11.07
CA ALA A 192 -13.58 -6.13 9.90
C ALA A 192 -13.29 -5.39 8.58
N ILE A 193 -12.08 -4.81 8.47
CA ILE A 193 -11.63 -4.08 7.28
C ILE A 193 -10.91 -5.09 6.36
N PRO A 194 -11.51 -5.54 5.24
CA PRO A 194 -10.87 -6.56 4.40
C PRO A 194 -9.66 -5.98 3.68
N GLN A 195 -9.83 -4.78 3.12
CA GLN A 195 -8.86 -4.06 2.31
C GLN A 195 -8.18 -2.97 3.15
N ALA A 196 -7.06 -3.35 3.79
CA ALA A 196 -6.23 -2.44 4.56
C ALA A 196 -4.93 -2.13 3.79
N MET A 197 -4.77 -0.87 3.39
CA MET A 197 -3.60 -0.35 2.71
C MET A 197 -2.60 0.16 3.75
N ILE A 198 -1.60 -0.65 4.07
CA ILE A 198 -0.56 -0.31 5.04
C ILE A 198 0.64 0.27 4.30
N GLY A 199 1.07 1.47 4.67
CA GLY A 199 2.23 2.13 4.10
C GLY A 199 3.18 2.71 5.13
N LEU A 200 4.40 3.01 4.70
CA LEU A 200 5.35 3.79 5.51
C LEU A 200 5.23 5.28 5.17
N LEU A 201 5.36 6.11 6.19
CA LEU A 201 5.33 7.56 6.04
C LEU A 201 6.43 8.03 5.09
N ASN A 202 6.05 8.90 4.16
CA ASN A 202 6.96 9.56 3.24
C ASN A 202 6.77 11.07 3.34
N ALA A 203 7.88 11.80 3.43
CA ALA A 203 7.89 13.25 3.39
C ALA A 203 7.89 13.71 1.92
N LEU A 204 6.74 14.15 1.43
CA LEU A 204 6.60 14.66 0.06
C LEU A 204 7.03 16.13 0.00
N PRO A 205 7.88 16.54 -0.98
CA PRO A 205 8.29 17.94 -1.12
C PRO A 205 7.09 18.90 -1.16
N GLY A 206 7.17 20.01 -0.42
CA GLY A 206 6.11 21.02 -0.30
C GLY A 206 5.00 20.68 0.71
N THR A 207 5.05 19.52 1.37
CA THR A 207 4.20 19.24 2.53
C THR A 207 4.79 19.86 3.78
N ARG A 208 3.94 20.17 4.77
CA ARG A 208 4.40 20.66 6.08
C ARG A 208 5.34 19.65 6.77
N LEU A 209 5.09 18.36 6.57
CA LEU A 209 5.94 17.29 7.10
C LEU A 209 7.36 17.40 6.53
N TYR A 210 7.48 17.63 5.22
CA TYR A 210 8.76 17.82 4.58
C TYR A 210 9.47 19.07 5.09
N GLU A 211 8.77 20.22 5.17
CA GLU A 211 9.32 21.47 5.68
C GLU A 211 9.86 21.31 7.12
N ARG A 212 9.09 20.66 8.00
CA ARG A 212 9.50 20.37 9.37
C ARG A 212 10.72 19.45 9.41
N LEU A 213 10.70 18.32 8.72
CA LEU A 213 11.79 17.35 8.73
C LEU A 213 13.06 17.87 8.05
N GLU A 214 12.93 18.78 7.07
CA GLU A 214 14.05 19.49 6.46
C GLU A 214 14.70 20.45 7.47
N ALA A 215 13.89 21.24 8.19
CA ALA A 215 14.36 22.12 9.26
C ALA A 215 15.05 21.35 10.40
N GLU A 216 14.59 20.13 10.69
CA GLU A 216 15.20 19.21 11.67
C GLU A 216 16.45 18.46 11.13
N GLY A 217 16.79 18.60 9.84
CA GLY A 217 17.92 17.89 9.22
C GLY A 217 17.72 16.36 9.10
N ARG A 218 16.47 15.92 9.00
CA ARG A 218 16.09 14.50 8.98
C ARG A 218 15.84 13.94 7.59
N ILE A 219 15.67 14.76 6.55
CA ILE A 219 15.54 14.30 5.16
C ILE A 219 16.83 13.57 4.72
N VAL A 220 16.70 12.35 4.22
CA VAL A 220 17.85 11.54 3.72
C VAL A 220 17.84 11.36 2.21
N GLY A 221 16.71 11.64 1.54
CA GLY A 221 16.59 11.50 0.10
C GLY A 221 15.22 11.93 -0.42
N GLN A 222 15.04 11.77 -1.72
CA GLN A 222 13.75 11.99 -2.37
C GLN A 222 12.81 10.82 -2.10
N SER A 223 11.52 11.11 -1.94
CA SER A 223 10.51 10.06 -1.90
C SER A 223 10.41 9.39 -3.28
N CYS A 224 10.22 8.07 -3.27
CA CYS A 224 9.91 7.31 -4.49
C CYS A 224 8.44 7.48 -4.93
N GLY A 225 7.63 8.21 -4.16
CA GLY A 225 6.19 8.38 -4.38
C GLY A 225 5.37 7.12 -4.08
N ASN A 226 6.01 6.01 -3.74
CA ASN A 226 5.34 4.77 -3.40
C ASN A 226 5.42 4.48 -1.89
N ASN A 227 4.31 4.67 -1.19
CA ASN A 227 4.17 4.40 0.23
C ASN A 227 3.82 2.94 0.53
N THR A 228 3.43 2.13 -0.46
CA THR A 228 3.09 0.71 -0.31
C THR A 228 4.10 -0.16 -1.04
N HIS A 229 4.53 -1.29 -0.47
CA HIS A 229 5.58 -2.15 -1.06
C HIS A 229 7.02 -1.58 -1.04
N SER A 230 7.22 -0.36 -0.53
CA SER A 230 8.50 0.14 -0.02
C SER A 230 8.61 -0.15 1.48
N THR A 231 9.80 -0.50 1.96
CA THR A 231 10.08 -0.65 3.40
C THR A 231 11.05 0.41 3.90
N GLU A 232 11.23 1.49 3.13
CA GLU A 232 12.11 2.59 3.46
C GLU A 232 11.33 3.91 3.48
N THR A 233 11.65 4.76 4.45
CA THR A 233 11.24 6.16 4.52
C THR A 233 12.32 7.03 3.87
N ASN A 234 11.95 8.21 3.37
CA ASN A 234 12.89 9.17 2.80
C ASN A 234 13.46 10.17 3.83
N PHE A 235 13.27 9.88 5.12
CA PHE A 235 13.76 10.66 6.26
C PHE A 235 14.14 9.74 7.44
N LYS A 236 14.93 10.26 8.38
CA LYS A 236 15.29 9.57 9.63
C LYS A 236 14.11 9.56 10.59
N THR A 237 13.52 8.40 10.83
CA THR A 237 12.44 8.20 11.81
C THR A 237 12.95 8.26 13.25
N ILE A 238 12.08 8.57 14.23
CA ILE A 238 12.39 8.42 15.66
C ILE A 238 12.51 6.93 16.02
N MET A 239 11.52 6.14 15.60
CA MET A 239 11.60 4.69 15.66
C MET A 239 12.77 4.20 14.81
N GLU A 240 13.53 3.22 15.32
CA GLU A 240 14.65 2.66 14.58
C GLU A 240 14.16 1.99 13.27
N PRO A 241 14.83 2.23 12.11
CA PRO A 241 14.34 1.74 10.82
C PRO A 241 14.11 0.23 10.72
N GLU A 242 14.97 -0.63 11.28
CA GLU A 242 14.75 -2.08 11.25
C GLU A 242 13.55 -2.49 12.12
N THR A 243 13.27 -1.78 13.21
CA THR A 243 12.07 -1.96 14.02
C THR A 243 10.81 -1.65 13.21
N LEU A 244 10.81 -0.54 12.47
CA LEU A 244 9.73 -0.17 11.57
C LEU A 244 9.52 -1.20 10.45
N ARG A 245 10.61 -1.66 9.81
CA ARG A 245 10.59 -2.73 8.78
C ARG A 245 10.06 -4.05 9.33
N SER A 246 10.51 -4.44 10.52
CA SER A 246 10.06 -5.66 11.21
C SER A 246 8.57 -5.58 11.56
N GLY A 247 8.12 -4.43 12.09
CA GLY A 247 6.72 -4.18 12.40
C GLY A 247 5.81 -4.20 11.18
N TYR A 248 6.21 -3.57 10.07
CA TYR A 248 5.50 -3.65 8.80
C TYR A 248 5.36 -5.10 8.31
N ARG A 249 6.44 -5.91 8.37
CA ARG A 249 6.40 -7.34 8.03
C ARG A 249 5.47 -8.13 8.96
N LYS A 250 5.46 -7.79 10.26
CA LYS A 250 4.58 -8.40 11.25
C LYS A 250 3.11 -8.14 10.91
N ILE A 251 2.76 -6.90 10.57
CA ILE A 251 1.40 -6.53 10.14
C ILE A 251 0.99 -7.33 8.90
N LEU A 252 1.78 -7.30 7.82
CA LEU A 252 1.43 -8.02 6.59
C LEU A 252 1.29 -9.54 6.82
N SER A 253 2.21 -10.12 7.59
CA SER A 253 2.20 -11.56 7.90
C SER A 253 1.04 -11.98 8.79
N ASN A 254 0.48 -11.05 9.57
CA ASN A 254 -0.70 -11.29 10.39
C ASN A 254 -1.99 -11.10 9.59
N LEU A 255 -2.15 -9.96 8.91
CA LEU A 255 -3.38 -9.63 8.18
C LEU A 255 -3.66 -10.60 7.02
N TYR A 256 -2.59 -11.01 6.33
CA TYR A 256 -2.62 -11.93 5.19
C TYR A 256 -1.74 -13.15 5.50
N ASP A 257 -2.06 -13.82 6.61
CA ASP A 257 -1.35 -15.01 7.06
C ASP A 257 -1.27 -16.10 5.98
N PHE A 258 -0.33 -17.03 6.12
CA PHE A 258 -0.06 -18.05 5.10
C PHE A 258 -1.30 -18.90 4.73
N ARG A 259 -2.27 -19.02 5.64
CA ARG A 259 -3.52 -19.74 5.41
C ARG A 259 -4.72 -18.81 5.17
N LEU A 260 -4.52 -17.50 5.07
CA LEU A 260 -5.56 -16.46 4.93
C LEU A 260 -6.70 -16.57 5.96
N LYS A 261 -6.47 -17.21 7.10
CA LYS A 261 -7.51 -17.37 8.12
C LYS A 261 -7.99 -16.01 8.60
N ASN A 262 -7.05 -15.14 8.93
CA ASN A 262 -7.30 -13.81 9.45
C ASN A 262 -8.06 -12.94 8.44
N TYR A 263 -7.66 -13.00 7.17
CA TYR A 263 -8.34 -12.32 6.07
C TYR A 263 -9.79 -12.78 5.91
N PHE A 264 -10.02 -14.10 5.79
CA PHE A 264 -11.37 -14.63 5.61
C PHE A 264 -12.30 -14.42 6.80
N ASP A 265 -11.75 -14.42 8.02
CA ASP A 265 -12.50 -14.05 9.23
C ASP A 265 -12.96 -12.58 9.15
N ARG A 266 -12.08 -11.64 8.77
CA ARG A 266 -12.48 -10.22 8.55
C ARG A 266 -13.55 -10.07 7.49
N CYS A 267 -13.38 -10.69 6.33
CA CYS A 267 -14.37 -10.63 5.26
C CYS A 267 -15.74 -11.16 5.74
N SER A 268 -15.75 -12.28 6.47
CA SER A 268 -16.98 -12.84 7.04
C SER A 268 -17.63 -11.90 8.05
N HIS A 269 -16.83 -11.23 8.89
CA HIS A 269 -17.33 -10.25 9.84
C HIS A 269 -17.86 -8.98 9.17
N LEU A 270 -17.28 -8.53 8.07
CA LEU A 270 -17.83 -7.42 7.28
C LEU A 270 -19.20 -7.80 6.72
N LEU A 271 -19.29 -8.95 6.04
CA LEU A 271 -20.54 -9.42 5.44
C LEU A 271 -21.65 -9.60 6.48
N ASP A 272 -21.30 -10.01 7.70
CA ASP A 272 -22.25 -10.10 8.81
C ASP A 272 -22.74 -8.74 9.32
N ARG A 273 -21.97 -7.66 9.12
CA ARG A 273 -22.31 -6.30 9.60
C ARG A 273 -23.12 -5.48 8.62
N ILE A 274 -23.11 -5.86 7.35
CA ILE A 274 -23.91 -5.17 6.33
C ILE A 274 -25.38 -5.48 6.59
N GLU A 275 -26.10 -4.47 7.10
CA GLU A 275 -27.52 -4.54 7.46
C GLU A 275 -28.40 -4.04 6.30
N HIS A 276 -28.03 -2.94 5.65
CA HIS A 276 -28.81 -2.36 4.55
C HIS A 276 -28.51 -3.04 3.21
N ARG A 277 -29.21 -4.15 2.97
CA ARG A 277 -29.07 -5.01 1.78
C ARG A 277 -30.07 -4.72 0.66
N GLU A 278 -31.02 -3.81 0.91
CA GLU A 278 -32.14 -3.53 -0.02
C GLU A 278 -31.76 -2.62 -1.20
N PHE A 279 -30.52 -2.12 -1.23
CA PHE A 279 -30.02 -1.26 -2.30
C PHE A 279 -29.45 -2.09 -3.45
N TYR A 280 -29.52 -1.52 -4.67
CA TYR A 280 -29.18 -2.18 -5.94
C TYR A 280 -27.94 -3.09 -5.87
N GLU A 281 -28.14 -4.35 -6.29
CA GLU A 281 -27.08 -5.31 -6.57
C GLU A 281 -26.89 -5.41 -8.09
N ARG A 282 -25.65 -5.23 -8.53
CA ARG A 282 -25.33 -5.26 -9.97
C ARG A 282 -25.61 -6.63 -10.56
N LYS A 283 -26.15 -6.66 -11.78
CA LYS A 283 -26.32 -7.90 -12.54
C LYS A 283 -24.96 -8.61 -12.73
N ILE A 284 -24.91 -9.88 -12.34
CA ILE A 284 -23.74 -10.75 -12.53
C ILE A 284 -23.55 -11.01 -14.02
N ARG A 285 -22.37 -10.71 -14.54
CA ARG A 285 -22.02 -10.95 -15.95
C ARG A 285 -21.52 -12.38 -16.14
N PHE A 286 -21.66 -12.89 -17.36
CA PHE A 286 -21.19 -14.23 -17.70
C PHE A 286 -19.68 -14.44 -17.47
N GLU A 287 -18.87 -13.42 -17.73
CA GLU A 287 -17.42 -13.49 -17.44
C GLU A 287 -17.11 -13.67 -15.95
N GLU A 288 -17.93 -13.10 -15.06
CA GLU A 288 -17.75 -13.26 -13.61
C GLU A 288 -18.11 -14.66 -13.14
N VAL A 289 -19.12 -15.28 -13.76
CA VAL A 289 -19.43 -16.69 -13.55
C VAL A 289 -18.23 -17.56 -13.97
N LYS A 290 -17.59 -17.28 -15.11
CA LYS A 290 -16.35 -17.98 -15.50
C LYS A 290 -15.23 -17.77 -14.49
N ILE A 291 -15.04 -16.55 -14.00
CA ILE A 291 -14.02 -16.22 -13.00
C ILE A 291 -14.29 -16.99 -11.70
N PHE A 292 -15.55 -17.09 -11.26
CA PHE A 292 -15.94 -17.90 -10.11
C PHE A 292 -15.54 -19.37 -10.27
N PHE A 293 -15.87 -20.00 -11.40
CA PHE A 293 -15.45 -21.38 -11.65
C PHE A 293 -13.93 -21.53 -11.68
N ARG A 294 -13.21 -20.58 -12.32
CA ARG A 294 -11.73 -20.57 -12.28
C ARG A 294 -11.21 -20.48 -10.84
N SER A 295 -11.85 -19.69 -9.99
CA SER A 295 -11.52 -19.60 -8.56
C SER A 295 -11.69 -20.95 -7.86
N LEU A 296 -12.80 -21.65 -8.10
CA LEU A 296 -13.07 -22.98 -7.55
C LEU A 296 -12.04 -24.05 -8.00
N PHE A 297 -11.51 -23.96 -9.21
CA PHE A 297 -10.49 -24.91 -9.68
C PHE A 297 -9.05 -24.55 -9.27
N ARG A 298 -8.81 -23.33 -8.77
CA ARG A 298 -7.45 -22.83 -8.51
C ARG A 298 -7.17 -22.66 -7.03
N GLN A 299 -8.07 -21.99 -6.30
CA GLN A 299 -7.84 -21.61 -4.90
C GLN A 299 -7.83 -22.79 -3.92
N PRO A 300 -8.63 -23.87 -4.09
CA PRO A 300 -8.58 -25.02 -3.18
C PRO A 300 -7.23 -25.74 -3.12
N PHE A 301 -6.41 -25.64 -4.17
CA PHE A 301 -5.09 -26.27 -4.24
C PHE A 301 -3.95 -25.36 -3.74
N THR A 302 -4.29 -24.27 -3.07
CA THR A 302 -3.33 -23.36 -2.43
C THR A 302 -3.17 -23.70 -0.94
N PRO A 303 -2.15 -23.15 -0.24
CA PRO A 303 -1.99 -23.38 1.20
C PRO A 303 -3.17 -22.93 2.08
N TYR A 304 -4.00 -22.01 1.58
CA TYR A 304 -5.20 -21.50 2.26
C TYR A 304 -6.50 -22.13 1.74
N GLY A 305 -6.44 -23.12 0.84
CA GLY A 305 -7.60 -23.69 0.16
C GLY A 305 -8.70 -24.19 1.09
N ALA A 306 -8.34 -24.78 2.24
CA ALA A 306 -9.31 -25.19 3.26
C ALA A 306 -10.10 -24.02 3.86
N ASN A 307 -9.43 -22.90 4.16
CA ASN A 307 -10.11 -21.69 4.66
C ASN A 307 -10.94 -21.01 3.58
N TYR A 308 -10.48 -21.03 2.32
CA TYR A 308 -11.26 -20.57 1.16
C TYR A 308 -12.59 -21.34 1.03
N LEU A 309 -12.55 -22.68 1.05
CA LEU A 309 -13.76 -23.51 0.95
C LEU A 309 -14.69 -23.29 2.16
N LYS A 310 -14.13 -23.21 3.38
CA LYS A 310 -14.89 -22.90 4.59
C LYS A 310 -15.58 -21.55 4.50
N TYR A 311 -14.86 -20.53 4.02
CA TYR A 311 -15.36 -19.17 3.85
C TYR A 311 -16.50 -19.10 2.83
N LEU A 312 -16.35 -19.73 1.66
CA LEU A 312 -17.40 -19.76 0.66
C LEU A 312 -18.62 -20.54 1.15
N ALA A 313 -18.43 -21.73 1.73
CA ALA A 313 -19.54 -22.53 2.24
C ALA A 313 -20.33 -21.75 3.31
N ARG A 314 -19.63 -21.12 4.26
CA ARG A 314 -20.25 -20.29 5.29
C ARG A 314 -21.11 -19.18 4.69
N ASN A 315 -20.56 -18.40 3.76
CA ASN A 315 -21.27 -17.24 3.22
C ASN A 315 -22.36 -17.63 2.21
N LEU A 316 -22.23 -18.77 1.53
CA LEU A 316 -23.31 -19.36 0.72
C LEU A 316 -24.56 -19.67 1.55
N PHE A 317 -24.43 -19.97 2.85
CA PHE A 317 -25.58 -20.23 3.72
C PHE A 317 -26.02 -19.02 4.55
N LYS A 318 -25.06 -18.24 5.09
CA LYS A 318 -25.36 -17.14 6.02
C LYS A 318 -25.62 -15.79 5.32
N ASN A 319 -24.87 -15.50 4.25
CA ASN A 319 -24.88 -14.20 3.57
C ASN A 319 -25.19 -14.40 2.08
N ARG A 320 -26.33 -15.05 1.81
CA ARG A 320 -26.74 -15.51 0.47
C ARG A 320 -26.82 -14.36 -0.55
N ASP A 321 -27.40 -13.25 -0.12
CA ASP A 321 -27.61 -12.07 -0.98
C ASP A 321 -26.26 -11.44 -1.34
N LEU A 322 -25.30 -11.45 -0.40
CA LEU A 322 -23.94 -10.93 -0.59
C LEU A 322 -22.94 -12.00 -1.07
N PHE A 323 -23.40 -13.09 -1.68
CA PHE A 323 -22.50 -14.18 -2.05
C PHE A 323 -21.56 -13.79 -3.20
N GLY A 324 -22.00 -12.90 -4.09
CA GLY A 324 -21.15 -12.33 -5.15
C GLY A 324 -19.95 -11.57 -4.56
N GLU A 325 -20.21 -10.70 -3.58
CA GLU A 325 -19.21 -9.96 -2.82
C GLU A 325 -18.27 -10.91 -2.07
N ALA A 326 -18.82 -11.98 -1.49
CA ALA A 326 -18.00 -12.99 -0.83
C ALA A 326 -17.00 -13.62 -1.82
N VAL A 327 -17.44 -14.00 -3.01
CA VAL A 327 -16.56 -14.51 -4.08
C VAL A 327 -15.51 -13.48 -4.48
N THR A 328 -15.89 -12.22 -4.67
CA THR A 328 -14.97 -11.11 -4.97
C THR A 328 -13.88 -10.98 -3.90
N PHE A 329 -14.26 -10.94 -2.62
CA PHE A 329 -13.30 -10.90 -1.52
C PHE A 329 -12.38 -12.13 -1.50
N ALA A 330 -12.88 -13.31 -1.86
CA ALA A 330 -12.02 -14.49 -1.95
C ALA A 330 -10.99 -14.39 -3.07
N ILE A 331 -11.35 -13.79 -4.21
CA ILE A 331 -10.42 -13.51 -5.30
C ILE A 331 -9.39 -12.46 -4.85
N TYR A 332 -9.81 -11.36 -4.21
CA TYR A 332 -8.88 -10.38 -3.64
C TYR A 332 -7.92 -11.01 -2.62
N GLY A 333 -8.41 -11.93 -1.79
CA GLY A 333 -7.57 -12.70 -0.86
C GLY A 333 -6.43 -13.45 -1.55
N HIS A 334 -6.68 -14.05 -2.72
CA HIS A 334 -5.63 -14.68 -3.54
C HIS A 334 -4.53 -13.69 -3.94
N HIS A 335 -4.93 -12.49 -4.37
CA HIS A 335 -4.00 -11.44 -4.76
C HIS A 335 -3.23 -10.89 -3.56
N TYR A 336 -3.89 -10.58 -2.44
CA TYR A 336 -3.22 -10.12 -1.23
C TYR A 336 -2.25 -11.14 -0.65
N HIS A 337 -2.61 -12.42 -0.66
CA HIS A 337 -1.67 -13.48 -0.30
C HIS A 337 -0.45 -13.46 -1.22
N THR A 338 -0.64 -13.40 -2.54
CA THR A 338 0.45 -13.42 -3.51
C THR A 338 1.37 -12.20 -3.35
N ILE A 339 0.79 -11.00 -3.27
CA ILE A 339 1.49 -9.73 -3.06
C ILE A 339 2.28 -9.76 -1.75
N THR A 340 1.65 -10.19 -0.65
CA THR A 340 2.29 -10.31 0.67
C THR A 340 3.48 -11.27 0.61
N ARG A 341 3.32 -12.44 -0.02
CA ARG A 341 4.41 -13.42 -0.15
C ARG A 341 5.56 -12.89 -1.00
N GLN A 342 5.30 -12.15 -2.07
CA GLN A 342 6.37 -11.54 -2.88
C GLN A 342 7.08 -10.41 -2.12
N THR A 343 6.32 -9.56 -1.43
CA THR A 343 6.85 -8.48 -0.57
C THR A 343 7.76 -9.04 0.52
N LEU A 344 7.30 -10.03 1.29
CA LEU A 344 8.10 -10.66 2.35
C LEU A 344 9.32 -11.41 1.81
N LYS A 345 9.25 -11.99 0.60
CA LYS A 345 10.40 -12.62 -0.06
C LYS A 345 11.44 -11.58 -0.50
N LYS A 346 11.00 -10.47 -1.10
CA LYS A 346 11.86 -9.34 -1.48
C LYS A 346 12.64 -8.85 -0.27
N GLU A 347 11.93 -8.58 0.83
CA GLU A 347 12.54 -8.14 2.10
C GLU A 347 13.56 -9.12 2.64
N LYS A 348 13.22 -10.41 2.69
CA LYS A 348 14.16 -11.44 3.13
C LYS A 348 15.43 -11.48 2.28
N ILE A 349 15.34 -11.23 0.98
CA ILE A 349 16.53 -11.18 0.12
C ILE A 349 17.32 -9.91 0.38
N ALA A 350 16.67 -8.76 0.57
CA ALA A 350 17.32 -7.51 0.95
C ALA A 350 18.12 -7.67 2.25
N ASP A 351 17.55 -8.28 3.29
CA ASP A 351 18.24 -8.48 4.57
C ASP A 351 19.45 -9.42 4.43
N ILE A 352 19.35 -10.46 3.59
CA ILE A 352 20.48 -11.36 3.29
C ILE A 352 21.59 -10.59 2.57
N LEU A 353 21.23 -9.74 1.61
CA LEU A 353 22.17 -8.91 0.88
C LEU A 353 22.91 -7.95 1.82
N ASP A 354 22.19 -7.25 2.70
CA ASP A 354 22.75 -6.34 3.71
C ASP A 354 23.67 -7.07 4.70
N LYS A 355 23.24 -8.25 5.17
CA LYS A 355 24.08 -9.09 6.04
C LYS A 355 25.36 -9.54 5.35
N LYS A 356 25.26 -9.94 4.08
CA LYS A 356 26.42 -10.40 3.29
C LYS A 356 27.42 -9.27 3.02
N TYR A 357 26.91 -8.08 2.75
CA TYR A 357 27.74 -6.89 2.58
C TYR A 357 28.44 -6.49 3.87
N ARG A 358 27.72 -6.41 5.00
CA ARG A 358 28.34 -6.14 6.31
C ARG A 358 29.44 -7.15 6.66
N GLN A 359 29.18 -8.45 6.42
CA GLN A 359 30.17 -9.50 6.61
C GLN A 359 31.41 -9.29 5.72
N PHE A 360 31.19 -8.97 4.45
CA PHE A 360 32.26 -8.70 3.50
C PHE A 360 33.10 -7.47 3.91
N THR A 361 32.45 -6.37 4.27
CA THR A 361 33.11 -5.15 4.73
C THR A 361 33.96 -5.39 5.99
N ALA A 362 33.42 -6.12 6.96
CA ALA A 362 34.17 -6.49 8.16
C ALA A 362 35.43 -7.32 7.82
N MET A 363 35.31 -8.27 6.88
CA MET A 363 36.46 -9.05 6.42
C MET A 363 37.50 -8.18 5.72
N VAL A 364 37.10 -7.29 4.80
CA VAL A 364 38.03 -6.37 4.12
C VAL A 364 38.78 -5.51 5.13
N ASN A 365 38.08 -4.98 6.15
CA ASN A 365 38.71 -4.17 7.20
C ASN A 365 39.70 -5.00 8.03
N GLN A 366 39.32 -6.21 8.47
CA GLN A 366 40.20 -7.11 9.21
C GLN A 366 41.48 -7.45 8.42
N TYR A 367 41.34 -7.77 7.14
CA TYR A 367 42.50 -8.06 6.29
C TYR A 367 43.33 -6.80 6.00
N SER A 368 42.72 -5.63 5.92
CA SER A 368 43.43 -4.35 5.75
C SER A 368 44.25 -3.97 7.00
N GLU A 369 43.76 -4.30 8.20
CA GLU A 369 44.52 -4.13 9.44
C GLU A 369 45.69 -5.12 9.52
N ALA A 370 45.45 -6.39 9.23
CA ALA A 370 46.49 -7.41 9.14
C ALA A 370 47.52 -7.14 8.00
N ALA A 371 47.14 -6.35 6.99
CA ALA A 371 48.03 -5.94 5.92
C ALA A 371 49.20 -5.06 6.42
N ARG A 372 49.01 -4.30 7.52
CA ARG A 372 50.04 -3.42 8.10
C ARG A 372 51.24 -4.18 8.67
N THR A 373 51.13 -5.49 8.90
CA THR A 373 52.18 -6.30 9.55
C THR A 373 52.99 -7.19 8.59
N GLY A 374 52.78 -7.07 7.27
CA GLY A 374 53.65 -7.58 6.18
C GLY A 374 53.86 -9.10 6.04
N SER A 375 53.15 -9.79 5.12
CA SER A 375 53.54 -11.14 4.64
C SER A 375 52.85 -11.56 3.32
N ARG A 376 53.44 -12.54 2.60
CA ARG A 376 52.95 -13.17 1.35
C ARG A 376 51.52 -13.77 1.46
N GLN A 377 51.09 -14.06 2.69
CA GLN A 377 49.75 -14.56 3.04
C GLN A 377 48.62 -13.55 2.73
N GLN A 378 48.98 -12.29 2.45
CA GLN A 378 48.05 -11.19 2.18
C GLN A 378 47.45 -11.22 0.77
N PHE A 379 48.23 -11.55 -0.26
CA PHE A 379 47.71 -11.66 -1.64
C PHE A 379 46.70 -12.80 -1.80
N ASP A 380 46.94 -13.94 -1.14
CA ASP A 380 45.98 -15.06 -1.10
C ASP A 380 44.67 -14.66 -0.39
N SER A 381 44.75 -13.79 0.62
CA SER A 381 43.59 -13.27 1.32
C SER A 381 42.74 -12.34 0.44
N VAL A 382 43.38 -11.49 -0.38
CA VAL A 382 42.68 -10.64 -1.36
C VAL A 382 42.00 -11.47 -2.45
N LYS A 383 42.71 -12.46 -3.01
CA LYS A 383 42.11 -13.39 -3.99
C LYS A 383 40.90 -14.12 -3.41
N LYS A 384 40.98 -14.57 -2.15
CA LYS A 384 39.85 -15.20 -1.44
C LYS A 384 38.66 -14.24 -1.28
N LEU A 385 38.89 -12.95 -1.04
CA LEU A 385 37.82 -11.95 -0.97
C LEU A 385 37.16 -11.73 -2.34
N TRP A 386 37.93 -11.69 -3.43
CA TRP A 386 37.37 -11.64 -4.79
C TRP A 386 36.49 -12.84 -5.12
N ASP A 387 36.97 -14.05 -4.84
CA ASP A 387 36.19 -15.28 -5.05
C ASP A 387 34.90 -15.29 -4.23
N MET A 388 34.98 -14.83 -2.98
CA MET A 388 33.83 -14.70 -2.10
C MET A 388 32.82 -13.69 -2.65
N ARG A 389 33.27 -12.52 -3.09
CA ARG A 389 32.43 -11.49 -3.73
C ARG A 389 31.70 -12.08 -4.94
N ILE A 390 32.41 -12.75 -5.85
CA ILE A 390 31.81 -13.37 -7.05
C ILE A 390 30.75 -14.41 -6.64
N LYS A 391 31.05 -15.28 -5.68
CA LYS A 391 30.13 -16.30 -5.20
C LYS A 391 28.86 -15.68 -4.59
N TYR A 392 29.02 -14.66 -3.74
CA TYR A 392 27.90 -13.98 -3.10
C TYR A 392 27.01 -13.27 -4.10
N LEU A 393 27.59 -12.51 -5.01
CA LEU A 393 26.84 -11.78 -6.02
C LEU A 393 26.08 -12.73 -6.96
N LYS A 394 26.71 -13.82 -7.43
CA LYS A 394 26.02 -14.86 -8.23
C LYS A 394 24.82 -15.47 -7.49
N GLN A 395 24.99 -15.80 -6.21
CA GLN A 395 23.89 -16.34 -5.40
C GLN A 395 22.74 -15.34 -5.22
N MET A 396 23.05 -14.06 -5.04
CA MET A 396 22.03 -13.02 -4.88
C MET A 396 21.30 -12.74 -6.19
N GLN A 397 22.01 -12.62 -7.31
CA GLN A 397 21.40 -12.47 -8.62
C GLN A 397 20.40 -13.59 -8.91
N HIS A 398 20.75 -14.85 -8.61
CA HIS A 398 19.84 -15.99 -8.79
C HIS A 398 18.56 -15.87 -7.94
N LYS A 399 18.69 -15.39 -6.69
CA LYS A 399 17.52 -15.16 -5.83
C LYS A 399 16.64 -14.03 -6.33
N ILE A 400 17.24 -12.92 -6.78
CA ILE A 400 16.54 -11.77 -7.35
C ILE A 400 15.77 -12.18 -8.61
N ASN A 401 16.39 -12.95 -9.50
CA ASN A 401 15.77 -13.44 -10.74
C ASN A 401 14.57 -14.36 -10.50
N LYS A 402 14.41 -14.94 -9.30
CA LYS A 402 13.24 -15.76 -8.93
C LYS A 402 12.05 -14.96 -8.40
N LEU A 403 12.21 -13.67 -8.11
CA LEU A 403 11.09 -12.80 -7.73
C LEU A 403 10.21 -12.51 -8.95
N HIS A 404 8.96 -12.14 -8.69
CA HIS A 404 8.10 -11.54 -9.73
C HIS A 404 8.72 -10.22 -10.22
N GLU A 405 8.55 -9.90 -11.51
CA GLU A 405 9.25 -8.77 -12.16
C GLU A 405 9.02 -7.42 -11.46
N ASP A 406 7.78 -7.14 -11.06
CA ASP A 406 7.41 -5.91 -10.34
C ASP A 406 8.16 -5.71 -9.02
N TYR A 407 8.68 -6.79 -8.42
CA TYR A 407 9.38 -6.76 -7.13
C TYR A 407 10.90 -6.76 -7.28
N ARG A 408 11.43 -6.85 -8.52
CA ARG A 408 12.87 -6.92 -8.77
C ARG A 408 13.54 -5.57 -8.79
N GLY A 409 12.85 -4.52 -9.26
CA GLY A 409 13.48 -3.24 -9.64
C GLY A 409 14.35 -2.62 -8.55
N GLU A 410 13.78 -2.38 -7.38
CA GLU A 410 14.50 -1.80 -6.23
C GLU A 410 15.65 -2.69 -5.75
N LEU A 411 15.42 -3.99 -5.64
CA LEU A 411 16.42 -4.95 -5.19
C LEU A 411 17.58 -5.09 -6.19
N THR A 412 17.30 -4.88 -7.48
CA THR A 412 18.29 -4.90 -8.55
C THR A 412 19.18 -3.66 -8.48
N ARG A 413 18.62 -2.47 -8.20
CA ARG A 413 19.39 -1.25 -7.94
C ARG A 413 20.30 -1.43 -6.71
N LYS A 414 19.72 -1.86 -5.58
CA LYS A 414 20.47 -2.14 -4.35
C LYS A 414 21.61 -3.15 -4.56
N TYR A 415 21.34 -4.22 -5.30
CA TYR A 415 22.37 -5.19 -5.70
C TYR A 415 23.49 -4.57 -6.54
N ALA A 416 23.15 -3.71 -7.51
CA ALA A 416 24.13 -3.05 -8.37
C ALA A 416 25.04 -2.12 -7.56
N ASP A 417 24.46 -1.29 -6.67
CA ASP A 417 25.19 -0.36 -5.82
C ASP A 417 26.15 -1.10 -4.89
N MET A 418 25.68 -2.15 -4.22
CA MET A 418 26.50 -2.95 -3.31
C MET A 418 27.59 -3.72 -4.07
N SER A 419 27.30 -4.24 -5.25
CA SER A 419 28.30 -4.87 -6.12
C SER A 419 29.42 -3.90 -6.49
N MET A 420 29.09 -2.65 -6.81
CA MET A 420 30.04 -1.59 -7.13
C MET A 420 30.89 -1.25 -5.91
N GLN A 421 30.27 -0.95 -4.77
CA GLN A 421 30.99 -0.64 -3.53
C GLN A 421 31.94 -1.76 -3.09
N MET A 422 31.51 -3.02 -3.15
CA MET A 422 32.36 -4.16 -2.84
C MET A 422 33.57 -4.26 -3.77
N ARG A 423 33.41 -3.88 -5.05
CA ARG A 423 34.51 -3.86 -6.02
C ARG A 423 35.51 -2.77 -5.66
N ASP A 424 35.03 -1.56 -5.39
CA ASP A 424 35.87 -0.41 -5.08
C ASP A 424 36.67 -0.63 -3.80
N MET A 425 36.07 -1.27 -2.79
CA MET A 425 36.77 -1.66 -1.56
C MET A 425 37.95 -2.59 -1.82
N LEU A 426 37.78 -3.60 -2.69
CA LEU A 426 38.87 -4.53 -3.04
C LEU A 426 39.94 -3.85 -3.88
N ALA A 427 39.55 -3.07 -4.89
CA ALA A 427 40.49 -2.34 -5.72
C ALA A 427 41.35 -1.36 -4.89
N ASN A 428 40.74 -0.67 -3.93
CA ASN A 428 41.46 0.20 -3.00
C ASN A 428 42.42 -0.57 -2.09
N MET A 429 42.02 -1.76 -1.62
CA MET A 429 42.87 -2.64 -0.82
C MET A 429 44.07 -3.16 -1.63
N GLU A 430 43.85 -3.59 -2.88
CA GLU A 430 44.89 -4.01 -3.81
C GLU A 430 45.92 -2.91 -4.09
N ASN A 431 45.45 -1.71 -4.43
CA ASN A 431 46.31 -0.56 -4.70
C ASN A 431 47.17 -0.21 -3.48
N ARG A 432 46.62 -0.29 -2.26
CA ARG A 432 47.37 -0.06 -1.03
C ARG A 432 48.46 -1.12 -0.82
N LEU A 433 48.14 -2.39 -1.03
CA LEU A 433 49.12 -3.49 -0.91
C LEU A 433 50.26 -3.35 -1.91
N LEU A 434 49.95 -3.04 -3.17
CA LEU A 434 50.95 -2.79 -4.21
C LEU A 434 51.87 -1.61 -3.83
N SER A 435 51.31 -0.52 -3.30
CA SER A 435 52.10 0.64 -2.86
C SER A 435 53.03 0.35 -1.66
N LEU A 436 52.62 -0.54 -0.75
CA LEU A 436 53.44 -0.97 0.38
C LEU A 436 54.60 -1.86 -0.09
N GLN A 437 54.33 -2.76 -1.04
CA GLN A 437 55.36 -3.62 -1.62
C GLN A 437 56.44 -2.81 -2.35
N MET A 438 56.04 -1.79 -3.14
CA MET A 438 56.99 -0.89 -3.80
C MET A 438 57.85 -0.11 -2.80
N LYS A 439 57.29 0.28 -1.64
CA LYS A 439 58.05 0.96 -0.58
C LYS A 439 59.06 0.02 0.10
N THR A 440 58.67 -1.21 0.43
CA THR A 440 59.59 -2.19 1.03
C THR A 440 60.73 -2.58 0.07
N ASP A 441 60.44 -2.71 -1.22
CA ASP A 441 61.45 -3.04 -2.24
C ASP A 441 62.42 -1.86 -2.47
N SER A 442 61.97 -0.60 -2.28
CA SER A 442 62.83 0.59 -2.36
C SER A 442 63.76 0.79 -1.16
N THR A 443 63.39 0.29 0.03
CA THR A 443 64.20 0.38 1.26
C THR A 443 65.16 -0.79 1.47
N GLY A 444 64.99 -1.90 0.74
CA GLY A 444 65.87 -3.08 0.82
C GLY A 444 67.10 -3.03 -0.09
N ASN A 445 67.32 -1.91 -0.79
CA ASN A 445 68.38 -1.74 -1.80
C ASN A 445 69.38 -0.62 -1.43
N GLN A 446 69.51 -0.29 -0.13
CA GLN A 446 70.55 0.58 0.41
C GLN A 446 71.55 -0.20 1.26
#